data_AF-A0A1I3TD78-F1
#
_entry.id   AF-A0A1I3TD78-F1
#
_cell.length_a   1.000
_cell.length_b   1.000
_cell.length_c   1.000
_cell.angle_alpha   90.00
_cell.angle_beta   90.00
_cell.angle_gamma   90.00
#
_symmetry.space_group_name_H-M   'P 1'
#
loop_
_entity.id
_entity.type
_entity.pdbx_description
1 polymer ?
#
loop_
_entity_poly.entity_id
_entity_poly.type
_entity_poly.pdbx_seq_one_letter_code
_entity_poly.pdbx_strand_id
1 'polypeptide(L)'
;MGDDRPCNPDASAEVRNVLDHLDELRGRGVVLGRHTQTRAQEELAYIARTTGRLPALCGFELLAYSPNIDVARSGEACLTEVEQNRGTLEQAWQWAERQGLLHLTWHWFSPLHGSDAEIGPMADLAALEVSRVPWTFLMTWSQEWTRESTTDPDVLRAAYHSPYAVTLDTLPALS
;
A
#
# COMPACT_ATOMS: atom_id res chain seq x y z
N MET A 1 -22.99 1.04 14.23
CA MET A 1 -21.78 0.29 14.60
C MET A 1 -21.69 -0.83 13.58
N GLY A 2 -20.63 -0.84 12.78
CA GLY A 2 -20.44 -1.86 11.73
C GLY A 2 -20.18 -3.20 12.38
N ASP A 3 -20.43 -4.28 11.64
CA ASP A 3 -19.97 -5.60 12.04
C ASP A 3 -18.52 -5.73 11.55
N ASP A 4 -17.55 -5.51 12.43
CA ASP A 4 -16.11 -5.52 12.09
C ASP A 4 -15.55 -6.94 12.03
N ARG A 5 -16.42 -7.95 12.11
CA ARG A 5 -16.03 -9.36 11.95
C ARG A 5 -15.61 -9.65 10.51
N PRO A 6 -14.54 -10.42 10.30
CA PRO A 6 -14.19 -10.90 8.97
C PRO A 6 -15.37 -11.66 8.35
N CYS A 7 -15.59 -11.47 7.04
CA CYS A 7 -16.62 -12.21 6.31
C CYS A 7 -16.36 -13.72 6.26
N ASN A 8 -15.09 -14.13 6.37
CA ASN A 8 -14.69 -15.51 6.56
C ASN A 8 -14.78 -15.89 8.05
N PRO A 9 -15.69 -16.79 8.48
CA PRO A 9 -15.81 -17.18 9.89
C PRO A 9 -14.56 -17.89 10.43
N ASP A 10 -13.78 -18.53 9.55
CA ASP A 10 -12.55 -19.25 9.86
C ASP A 10 -11.30 -18.36 9.73
N ALA A 11 -11.48 -17.03 9.66
CA ALA A 11 -10.37 -16.09 9.65
C ALA A 11 -9.48 -16.26 10.88
N SER A 12 -8.16 -16.22 10.66
CA SER A 12 -7.15 -16.36 11.69
C SER A 12 -7.20 -15.22 12.72
N ALA A 13 -6.46 -15.37 13.83
CA ALA A 13 -6.41 -14.35 14.87
C ALA A 13 -5.80 -13.04 14.34
N GLU A 14 -4.77 -13.13 13.51
CA GLU A 14 -4.08 -11.98 12.91
C GLU A 14 -5.01 -11.16 12.04
N VAL A 15 -5.89 -11.80 11.25
CA VAL A 15 -6.91 -11.10 10.45
C VAL A 15 -7.87 -10.32 11.35
N ARG A 16 -8.31 -10.92 12.46
CA ARG A 16 -9.21 -10.26 13.43
C ARG A 16 -8.51 -9.08 14.08
N ASN A 17 -7.26 -9.26 14.53
CA ASN A 17 -6.46 -8.20 15.13
C ASN A 17 -6.30 -7.00 14.18
N VAL A 18 -6.07 -7.25 12.88
CA VAL A 18 -5.99 -6.18 11.87
C VAL A 18 -7.33 -5.44 11.76
N LEU A 19 -8.46 -6.14 11.66
CA LEU A 19 -9.77 -5.49 11.56
C LEU A 19 -10.13 -4.71 12.82
N ASP A 20 -9.87 -5.28 14.01
CA ASP A 20 -10.07 -4.62 15.29
C ASP A 20 -9.24 -3.34 15.37
N HIS A 21 -7.97 -3.38 14.95
CA HIS A 21 -7.12 -2.20 14.89
C HIS A 21 -7.64 -1.13 13.91
N LEU A 22 -8.15 -1.53 12.74
CA LEU A 22 -8.73 -0.59 11.78
C LEU A 22 -10.01 0.05 12.32
N ASP A 23 -10.88 -0.69 13.02
CA ASP A 23 -12.04 -0.10 13.70
C ASP A 23 -11.61 0.82 14.85
N GLU A 24 -10.57 0.44 15.60
CA GLU A 24 -10.00 1.30 16.63
C GLU A 24 -9.48 2.63 16.07
N LEU A 25 -8.98 2.65 14.84
CA LEU A 25 -8.51 3.88 14.19
C LEU A 25 -9.63 4.73 13.59
N ARG A 26 -10.86 4.20 13.45
CA ARG A 26 -11.99 4.87 12.82
C ARG A 26 -12.23 6.28 13.41
N GLY A 27 -11.85 7.31 12.65
CA GLY A 27 -11.98 8.72 13.05
C GLY A 27 -11.03 9.17 14.16
N ARG A 28 -10.02 8.37 14.50
CA ARG A 28 -9.00 8.61 15.54
C ARG A 28 -7.57 8.56 15.01
N GLY A 29 -7.35 7.94 13.86
CA GLY A 29 -6.06 7.92 13.18
C GLY A 29 -6.18 7.28 11.80
N VAL A 30 -5.05 7.18 11.11
CA VAL A 30 -4.97 6.59 9.78
C VAL A 30 -3.66 5.85 9.58
N VAL A 31 -3.73 4.64 9.05
CA VAL A 31 -2.56 3.87 8.62
C VAL A 31 -1.99 4.47 7.35
N LEU A 32 -0.73 4.89 7.38
CA LEU A 32 -0.03 5.36 6.19
C LEU A 32 0.45 4.17 5.36
N GLY A 33 0.08 4.18 4.09
CA GLY A 33 0.40 3.14 3.12
C GLY A 33 1.09 3.66 1.87
N ARG A 34 1.97 2.83 1.31
CA ARG A 34 2.65 3.11 0.05
C ARG A 34 2.65 1.89 -0.87
N HIS A 35 2.22 2.08 -2.11
CA HIS A 35 2.33 1.03 -3.12
C HIS A 35 3.73 1.05 -3.73
N THR A 36 4.27 -0.15 -3.97
CA THR A 36 5.53 -0.34 -4.68
C THR A 36 5.27 -1.20 -5.91
N GLN A 37 5.30 -0.60 -7.09
CA GLN A 37 5.10 -1.33 -8.33
C GLN A 37 6.33 -2.13 -8.78
N THR A 38 7.51 -1.87 -8.24
CA THR A 38 8.72 -2.64 -8.58
C THR A 38 9.41 -3.15 -7.34
N ARG A 39 10.17 -4.24 -7.50
CA ARG A 39 11.00 -4.79 -6.41
C ARG A 39 12.07 -3.85 -5.89
N ALA A 40 12.44 -2.81 -6.64
CA ALA A 40 13.40 -1.81 -6.20
C ALA A 40 12.85 -0.93 -5.06
N GLN A 41 11.52 -0.79 -4.96
CA GLN A 41 10.84 -0.04 -3.89
C GLN A 41 11.42 1.36 -3.64
N GLU A 42 11.74 2.08 -4.73
CA GLU A 42 12.37 3.40 -4.69
C GLU A 42 11.57 4.41 -3.85
N GLU A 43 10.24 4.25 -3.82
CA GLU A 43 9.32 5.02 -3.00
C GLU A 43 9.63 4.90 -1.51
N LEU A 44 9.88 3.68 -1.02
CA LEU A 44 10.19 3.45 0.39
C LEU A 44 11.53 4.07 0.75
N ALA A 45 12.52 3.93 -0.15
CA ALA A 45 13.83 4.55 0.04
C ALA A 45 13.73 6.08 0.06
N TYR A 46 12.90 6.68 -0.80
CA TYR A 46 12.64 8.12 -0.80
C TYR A 46 11.95 8.58 0.49
N ILE A 47 10.89 7.89 0.93
CA ILE A 47 10.17 8.22 2.17
C ILE A 47 11.13 8.16 3.36
N ALA A 48 11.94 7.10 3.46
CA ALA A 48 12.92 6.95 4.53
C ALA A 48 13.97 8.08 4.52
N ARG A 49 14.51 8.45 3.34
CA ARG A 49 15.47 9.56 3.22
C ARG A 49 14.86 10.90 3.59
N THR A 50 13.60 11.14 3.21
CA THR A 50 12.94 12.45 3.38
C THR A 50 12.39 12.64 4.79
N THR A 51 11.86 11.56 5.39
CA THR A 51 11.08 11.62 6.65
C THR A 51 11.75 10.89 7.81
N GLY A 52 12.72 10.01 7.57
CA GLY A 52 13.28 9.13 8.59
C GLY A 52 12.34 8.01 9.05
N ARG A 53 11.15 7.87 8.46
CA ARG A 53 10.13 6.87 8.79
C ARG A 53 9.75 6.04 7.56
N LEU A 54 8.96 5.00 7.78
CA LEU A 54 8.40 4.15 6.74
C LEU A 54 6.88 3.98 6.93
N PRO A 55 6.11 3.76 5.86
CA PRO A 55 4.67 3.52 5.97
C PRO A 55 4.42 2.24 6.79
N ALA A 56 3.27 2.13 7.46
CA ALA A 56 2.87 0.90 8.15
C ALA A 56 2.31 -0.15 7.17
N LEU A 57 1.71 0.29 6.06
CA LEU A 57 1.11 -0.56 5.03
C LEU A 57 1.93 -0.50 3.73
N CYS A 58 2.33 -1.64 3.19
CA CYS A 58 3.04 -1.71 1.90
C CYS A 58 2.19 -2.43 0.86
N GLY A 59 2.02 -1.80 -0.30
CA GLY A 59 1.29 -2.33 -1.45
C GLY A 59 2.22 -3.08 -2.40
N PHE A 60 1.81 -4.27 -2.83
CA PHE A 60 2.55 -5.10 -3.79
C PHE A 60 1.65 -5.51 -4.95
N GLU A 61 2.26 -5.72 -6.11
CA GLU A 61 1.58 -6.04 -7.36
C GLU A 61 1.81 -7.50 -7.78
N LEU A 62 0.71 -8.23 -8.04
CA LEU A 62 0.72 -9.65 -8.39
C LEU A 62 0.62 -9.95 -9.90
N LEU A 63 0.60 -8.95 -10.77
CA LEU A 63 0.43 -9.13 -12.23
C LEU A 63 1.37 -10.18 -12.84
N ALA A 64 2.60 -10.28 -12.34
CA ALA A 64 3.60 -11.24 -12.81
C ALA A 64 3.25 -12.72 -12.53
N TYR A 65 2.27 -12.97 -11.65
CA TYR A 65 1.74 -14.31 -11.33
C TYR A 65 0.53 -14.67 -12.19
N SER A 66 0.12 -13.81 -13.11
CA SER A 66 -0.95 -14.13 -14.07
C SER A 66 -0.51 -15.28 -14.98
N PRO A 67 -1.29 -16.38 -15.09
CA PRO A 67 -0.88 -17.55 -15.88
C PRO A 67 -0.88 -17.31 -17.40
N ASN A 68 -1.57 -16.25 -17.86
CA ASN A 68 -1.88 -16.01 -19.27
C ASN A 68 -1.20 -14.76 -19.85
N ILE A 69 0.03 -14.46 -19.44
CA ILE A 69 0.79 -13.33 -19.99
C ILE A 69 1.17 -13.66 -21.44
N ASP A 70 0.55 -12.99 -22.40
CA ASP A 70 0.82 -13.17 -23.83
C ASP A 70 2.00 -12.31 -24.27
N VAL A 71 3.20 -12.89 -24.15
CA VAL A 71 4.45 -12.20 -24.49
C VAL A 71 4.49 -11.70 -25.93
N ALA A 72 3.83 -12.39 -26.86
CA ALA A 72 3.87 -12.03 -28.28
C ALA A 72 2.98 -10.82 -28.60
N ARG A 73 1.95 -10.55 -27.77
CA ARG A 73 1.01 -9.43 -27.96
C ARG A 73 1.20 -8.29 -26.96
N SER A 74 1.91 -8.53 -25.87
CA SER A 74 2.23 -7.50 -24.89
C SER A 74 3.29 -6.52 -25.41
N GLY A 75 3.07 -5.24 -25.16
CA GLY A 75 4.06 -4.20 -25.41
C GLY A 75 5.24 -4.28 -24.44
N GLU A 76 6.36 -3.66 -24.81
CA GLU A 76 7.60 -3.65 -24.04
C GLU A 76 7.43 -3.11 -22.60
N ALA A 77 6.63 -2.06 -22.41
CA ALA A 77 6.36 -1.49 -21.09
C ALA A 77 5.68 -2.50 -20.15
N CYS A 78 4.64 -3.19 -20.66
CA CYS A 78 3.94 -4.24 -19.95
C CYS A 78 4.87 -5.41 -19.59
N LEU A 79 5.71 -5.86 -20.53
CA LEU A 79 6.66 -6.94 -20.27
C LEU A 79 7.74 -6.54 -19.25
N THR A 80 8.19 -5.30 -19.30
CA THR A 80 9.13 -4.74 -18.32
C THR A 80 8.51 -4.74 -16.92
N GLU A 81 7.26 -4.31 -16.80
CA GLU A 81 6.54 -4.31 -15.53
C GLU A 81 6.32 -5.73 -14.99
N VAL A 82 5.95 -6.68 -15.84
CA VAL A 82 5.87 -8.11 -15.49
C VAL A 82 7.20 -8.59 -14.93
N GLU A 83 8.30 -8.32 -15.63
CA GLU A 83 9.62 -8.77 -15.20
C GLU A 83 10.05 -8.14 -13.88
N GLN A 84 9.82 -6.84 -13.71
CA GLN A 84 10.15 -6.10 -12.48
C GLN A 84 9.31 -6.52 -11.27
N ASN A 85 8.17 -7.20 -11.48
CA ASN A 85 7.31 -7.74 -10.43
C ASN A 85 7.54 -9.23 -10.14
N ARG A 86 8.35 -9.94 -10.94
CA ARG A 86 8.68 -11.34 -10.66
C ARG A 86 9.40 -11.47 -9.33
N GLY A 87 8.81 -12.24 -8.41
CA GLY A 87 9.35 -12.43 -7.07
C GLY A 87 8.92 -11.36 -6.06
N THR A 88 7.90 -10.54 -6.35
CA THR A 88 7.39 -9.54 -5.40
C THR A 88 6.95 -10.13 -4.04
N LEU A 89 6.58 -11.42 -4.00
CA LEU A 89 6.20 -12.10 -2.76
C LEU A 89 7.36 -12.26 -1.78
N GLU A 90 8.61 -12.30 -2.25
CA GLU A 90 9.79 -12.28 -1.37
C GLU A 90 9.88 -10.93 -0.63
N GLN A 91 9.60 -9.83 -1.31
CA GLN A 91 9.59 -8.49 -0.71
C GLN A 91 8.40 -8.34 0.26
N ALA A 92 7.23 -8.88 -0.10
CA ALA A 92 6.07 -8.91 0.77
C ALA A 92 6.35 -9.70 2.05
N TRP A 93 7.04 -10.84 1.95
CA TRP A 93 7.45 -11.64 3.10
C TRP A 93 8.40 -10.87 4.01
N GLN A 94 9.45 -10.26 3.46
CA GLN A 94 10.40 -9.43 4.22
C GLN A 94 9.69 -8.25 4.92
N TRP A 95 8.63 -7.72 4.33
CA TRP A 95 7.83 -6.67 4.96
C TRP A 95 7.01 -7.19 6.13
N ALA A 96 6.40 -8.38 5.99
CA ALA A 96 5.68 -9.04 7.06
C ALA A 96 6.60 -9.43 8.24
N GLU A 97 7.84 -9.83 7.97
CA GLU A 97 8.86 -10.09 9.02
C GLU A 97 9.18 -8.85 9.86
N ARG A 98 8.93 -7.66 9.31
CA ARG A 98 9.05 -6.37 9.99
C ARG A 98 7.74 -5.95 10.67
N GLN A 99 6.77 -6.87 10.76
CA GLN A 99 5.43 -6.67 11.30
C GLN A 99 4.59 -5.63 10.53
N GLY A 100 5.01 -5.27 9.31
CA GLY A 100 4.27 -4.33 8.48
C GLY A 100 3.03 -4.97 7.85
N LEU A 101 1.99 -4.17 7.65
CA LEU A 101 0.78 -4.62 6.97
C LEU A 101 1.05 -4.75 5.46
N LEU A 102 0.41 -5.75 4.84
CA LEU A 102 0.47 -5.99 3.40
C LEU A 102 -0.83 -5.59 2.74
N HIS A 103 -0.73 -4.96 1.56
CA HIS A 103 -1.83 -4.78 0.63
C HIS A 103 -1.43 -5.43 -0.70
N LEU A 104 -2.21 -6.40 -1.18
CA LEU A 104 -1.91 -7.10 -2.42
C LEU A 104 -2.93 -6.68 -3.49
N THR A 105 -2.43 -6.06 -4.55
CA THR A 105 -3.22 -5.76 -5.75
C THR A 105 -2.86 -6.76 -6.83
N TRP A 106 -3.84 -7.11 -7.68
CA TRP A 106 -3.60 -7.95 -8.85
C TRP A 106 -4.20 -7.30 -10.09
N HIS A 107 -3.34 -6.71 -10.92
CA HIS A 107 -3.67 -6.35 -12.30
C HIS A 107 -3.74 -7.62 -13.15
N TRP A 108 -4.89 -8.27 -13.09
CA TRP A 108 -5.10 -9.55 -13.76
C TRP A 108 -5.17 -9.35 -15.28
N PHE A 109 -4.21 -9.91 -16.01
CA PHE A 109 -4.31 -10.10 -17.46
C PHE A 109 -5.52 -10.97 -17.81
N SER A 110 -6.55 -10.33 -18.37
CA SER A 110 -7.79 -11.01 -18.73
C SER A 110 -7.49 -12.23 -19.61
N PRO A 111 -8.10 -13.39 -19.32
CA PRO A 111 -8.00 -14.57 -20.17
C PRO A 111 -8.61 -14.36 -21.57
N LEU A 112 -9.25 -13.21 -21.82
CA LEU A 112 -9.92 -12.85 -23.07
C LEU A 112 -9.50 -11.45 -23.58
N HIS A 113 -8.23 -11.03 -23.38
CA HIS A 113 -7.58 -9.80 -23.93
C HIS A 113 -7.76 -8.51 -23.08
N GLY A 114 -6.96 -8.33 -22.01
CA GLY A 114 -7.07 -7.16 -21.11
C GLY A 114 -6.01 -6.07 -21.35
N SER A 115 -6.41 -4.80 -21.17
CA SER A 115 -5.55 -3.59 -21.14
C SER A 115 -5.93 -2.70 -19.93
N ASP A 116 -4.89 -2.09 -19.35
CA ASP A 116 -4.71 -1.46 -18.03
C ASP A 116 -5.78 -0.46 -17.50
N ALA A 117 -5.78 -0.23 -16.18
CA ALA A 117 -6.54 0.83 -15.49
C ALA A 117 -5.79 1.29 -14.22
N GLU A 118 -5.65 2.62 -13.95
CA GLU A 118 -5.41 3.17 -12.58
C GLU A 118 -5.39 4.72 -12.43
N ILE A 119 -5.52 5.23 -11.18
CA ILE A 119 -5.72 6.66 -10.79
C ILE A 119 -5.16 7.01 -9.38
N GLY A 120 -4.54 8.21 -9.18
CA GLY A 120 -4.81 9.15 -8.05
C GLY A 120 -3.69 9.53 -7.02
N PRO A 121 -3.61 10.82 -6.55
CA PRO A 121 -2.60 11.33 -5.56
C PRO A 121 -2.96 11.19 -4.06
N MET A 122 -1.99 11.50 -3.17
CA MET A 122 -2.08 11.45 -1.69
C MET A 122 -3.07 12.47 -1.11
N ALA A 123 -3.83 12.07 -0.07
CA ALA A 123 -4.80 12.94 0.61
C ALA A 123 -4.15 13.87 1.66
N ASP A 124 -4.76 15.04 1.90
CA ASP A 124 -4.36 16.00 2.95
C ASP A 124 -4.76 15.49 4.35
N LEU A 125 -3.77 15.14 5.17
CA LEU A 125 -3.98 14.61 6.53
C LEU A 125 -4.48 15.67 7.52
N ALA A 126 -4.12 16.95 7.35
CA ALA A 126 -4.63 18.01 8.23
C ALA A 126 -6.13 18.20 8.04
N ALA A 127 -6.58 18.10 6.77
CA ALA A 127 -8.01 18.09 6.47
C ALA A 127 -8.73 16.86 7.03
N LEU A 128 -8.10 15.69 7.03
CA LEU A 128 -8.66 14.46 7.61
C LEU A 128 -8.80 14.52 9.13
N GLU A 129 -7.81 15.05 9.83
CA GLU A 129 -7.86 15.24 11.29
C GLU A 129 -9.02 16.16 11.72
N VAL A 130 -9.22 17.27 10.99
CA VAL A 130 -10.30 18.23 11.26
C VAL A 130 -11.67 17.67 10.88
N SER A 131 -11.78 17.05 9.70
CA SER A 131 -13.06 16.56 9.17
C SER A 131 -13.53 15.25 9.81
N ARG A 132 -12.61 14.49 10.42
CA ARG A 132 -12.84 13.15 10.99
C ARG A 132 -13.58 12.20 10.05
N VAL A 133 -13.35 12.34 8.74
CA VAL A 133 -13.83 11.35 7.78
C VAL A 133 -13.14 10.02 8.12
N PRO A 134 -13.87 8.93 8.33
CA PRO A 134 -13.37 7.71 8.98
C PRO A 134 -12.57 6.81 8.02
N TRP A 135 -11.61 7.38 7.29
CA TRP A 135 -10.63 6.62 6.54
C TRP A 135 -9.65 5.96 7.51
N THR A 136 -9.50 4.63 7.42
CA THR A 136 -8.66 3.84 8.32
C THR A 136 -7.27 3.58 7.75
N PHE A 137 -7.12 3.66 6.42
CA PHE A 137 -5.81 3.64 5.75
C PHE A 137 -5.82 4.53 4.50
N LEU A 138 -4.63 4.97 4.09
CA LEU A 138 -4.39 5.64 2.81
C LEU A 138 -3.26 4.90 2.07
N MET A 139 -3.48 4.55 0.81
CA MET A 139 -2.47 3.91 -0.03
C MET A 139 -2.13 4.84 -1.19
N THR A 140 -0.94 5.44 -1.18
CA THR A 140 -0.50 6.26 -2.33
C THR A 140 0.14 5.36 -3.38
N TRP A 141 -0.27 5.49 -4.64
CA TRP A 141 0.25 4.69 -5.76
C TRP A 141 1.67 5.08 -6.20
N SER A 142 2.34 4.29 -7.05
CA SER A 142 3.68 4.57 -7.61
C SER A 142 3.65 5.16 -9.04
N GLN A 143 4.82 5.56 -9.59
CA GLN A 143 5.09 6.18 -10.91
C GLN A 143 4.93 7.70 -11.02
N GLU A 144 4.07 8.18 -11.93
CA GLU A 144 3.91 9.59 -12.29
C GLU A 144 3.47 10.46 -11.10
N TRP A 145 3.00 9.80 -10.03
CA TRP A 145 2.57 10.41 -8.79
C TRP A 145 3.60 10.36 -7.66
N THR A 146 4.85 9.90 -7.90
CA THR A 146 5.80 9.63 -6.79
C THR A 146 7.30 9.82 -7.06
N ARG A 147 7.75 10.03 -8.30
CA ARG A 147 9.15 10.42 -8.56
C ARG A 147 9.34 11.91 -8.26
N GLU A 148 9.91 12.28 -7.12
CA GLU A 148 10.38 13.64 -6.72
C GLU A 148 9.47 14.87 -7.00
N SER A 149 8.32 14.73 -7.67
CA SER A 149 7.71 15.81 -8.47
C SER A 149 6.23 16.08 -8.17
N THR A 150 5.61 15.34 -7.25
CA THR A 150 4.15 15.42 -7.03
C THR A 150 3.71 15.60 -5.58
N THR A 151 4.55 15.28 -4.59
CA THR A 151 4.27 15.60 -3.18
C THR A 151 5.42 16.44 -2.64
N ASP A 152 5.08 17.63 -2.15
CA ASP A 152 6.04 18.52 -1.51
C ASP A 152 6.72 17.78 -0.34
N PRO A 153 8.07 17.76 -0.25
CA PRO A 153 8.79 17.10 0.83
C PRO A 153 8.36 17.55 2.24
N ASP A 154 7.95 18.79 2.41
CA ASP A 154 7.49 19.31 3.71
C ASP A 154 6.08 18.81 4.04
N VAL A 155 5.21 18.68 3.04
CA VAL A 155 3.91 18.01 3.19
C VAL A 155 4.10 16.55 3.56
N LEU A 156 5.04 15.85 2.89
CA LEU A 156 5.36 14.46 3.20
C LEU A 156 5.93 14.31 4.62
N ARG A 157 6.83 15.19 5.04
CA ARG A 157 7.36 15.19 6.42
C ARG A 157 6.26 15.44 7.43
N ALA A 158 5.41 16.45 7.21
CA ALA A 158 4.30 16.76 8.08
C ALA A 158 3.34 15.56 8.21
N ALA A 159 3.07 14.87 7.11
CA ALA A 159 2.24 13.67 7.09
C ALA A 159 2.81 12.55 7.97
N TYR A 160 4.08 12.19 7.77
CA TYR A 160 4.73 11.08 8.48
C TYR A 160 5.03 11.37 9.96
N HIS A 161 5.01 12.63 10.39
CA HIS A 161 5.19 13.05 11.78
C HIS A 161 3.89 13.45 12.47
N SER A 162 2.75 13.36 11.79
CA SER A 162 1.45 13.66 12.38
C SER A 162 1.14 12.66 13.50
N PRO A 163 0.61 13.11 14.67
CA PRO A 163 0.12 12.20 15.70
C PRO A 163 -1.09 11.38 15.24
N TYR A 164 -1.74 11.77 14.13
CA TYR A 164 -2.85 11.07 13.52
C TYR A 164 -2.41 9.94 12.59
N ALA A 165 -1.10 9.84 12.28
CA ALA A 165 -0.55 8.86 11.36
C ALA A 165 0.03 7.64 12.09
N VAL A 166 -0.36 6.44 11.64
CA VAL A 166 0.30 5.18 12.01
C VAL A 166 1.33 4.84 10.94
N THR A 167 2.61 4.81 11.35
CA THR A 167 3.79 4.46 10.55
C THR A 167 4.35 3.13 11.05
N LEU A 168 5.31 2.54 10.33
CA LEU A 168 5.84 1.21 10.67
C LEU A 168 6.33 1.11 12.12
N ASP A 169 6.93 2.17 12.64
CA ASP A 169 7.45 2.26 14.01
C ASP A 169 6.36 2.45 15.08
N THR A 170 5.15 2.86 14.70
CA THR A 170 4.03 3.10 15.63
C THR A 170 2.89 2.09 15.47
N LEU A 171 2.97 1.21 14.48
CA LEU A 171 2.03 0.10 14.29
C LEU A 171 2.17 -0.90 15.46
N PRO A 172 1.08 -1.27 16.16
CA PRO A 172 1.15 -2.28 17.20
C PRO A 172 1.48 -3.66 16.63
N ALA A 173 1.92 -4.59 17.49
CA ALA A 173 2.06 -5.98 17.10
C ALA A 173 0.65 -6.60 16.90
N LEU A 174 0.38 -7.07 15.68
CA LEU A 174 -0.90 -7.67 15.29
C LEU A 174 -0.83 -9.19 15.04
N SER A 175 0.37 -9.76 15.19
CA SER A 175 0.68 -11.21 15.10
C SER A 175 0.52 -11.93 16.43
#